data_AF-A0A3B9Y576-F1
#
_entry.id   AF-A0A3B9Y576-F1
#
_cell.length_a   1.000
_cell.length_b   1.000
_cell.length_c   1.000
_cell.angle_alpha   90.00
_cell.angle_beta   90.00
_cell.angle_gamma   90.00
#
_symmetry.space_group_name_H-M   'P 1'
#
loop_
_entity.id
_entity.type
_entity.pdbx_description
1 polymer ?
#
loop_
_entity_poly.entity_id
_entity_poly.type
_entity_poly.pdbx_seq_one_letter_code
_entity_poly.pdbx_strand_id
1 'polypeptide(L)'
;RRKAGGQWQYPITLIVDEVGSMVMDIDKDEQVESDVAKKLKMVARICGQESRGFEMVGIFISQDAAGLSWLRKRALMVLAHQVMMMSERLLVCNEDRAIAKQMDTWPKGRTLAYGIAFTEGPIVVQQPIFRPRIVEANIPNLAPNPFPQNSTIVTPVNDVETPSQAAPLRLVNDTENEASHAQKNIDTSSVGNDVRGIIVRMRRAGDSLTKISDTVGLNGRKYPLFTAVCQELGIKKAEREA
;
A
#
# COMPACT_ATOMS: atom_id res chain seq x y z
N ARG A 1 -13.29 18.04 20.97
CA ARG A 1 -14.44 18.87 21.39
C ARG A 1 -14.69 19.91 20.31
N ARG A 2 -15.96 20.20 19.97
CA ARG A 2 -16.26 21.38 19.12
C ARG A 2 -15.81 22.66 19.85
N LYS A 3 -15.50 23.72 19.10
CA LYS A 3 -15.19 25.06 19.65
C LYS A 3 -16.30 25.56 20.61
N ALA A 4 -17.52 25.05 20.44
CA ALA A 4 -18.70 25.31 21.27
C ALA A 4 -18.94 24.29 22.43
N GLY A 5 -18.01 23.39 22.74
CA GLY A 5 -18.07 22.58 23.98
C GLY A 5 -18.89 21.28 23.95
N GLY A 6 -19.56 20.92 22.85
CA GLY A 6 -20.35 19.68 22.74
C GLY A 6 -19.55 18.40 22.42
N GLN A 7 -20.14 17.23 22.74
CA GLN A 7 -19.70 15.92 22.26
C GLN A 7 -19.91 15.81 20.74
N TRP A 8 -19.00 15.13 20.05
CA TRP A 8 -19.12 14.89 18.62
C TRP A 8 -20.05 13.70 18.38
N GLN A 9 -21.05 13.85 17.51
CA GLN A 9 -22.15 12.87 17.32
C GLN A 9 -22.22 12.28 15.91
N TYR A 10 -21.30 12.63 15.02
CA TYR A 10 -21.33 12.20 13.62
C TYR A 10 -20.12 11.31 13.30
N PRO A 11 -20.22 10.43 12.32
CA PRO A 11 -19.05 9.75 11.78
C PRO A 11 -17.97 10.75 11.36
N ILE A 12 -16.70 10.40 11.60
CA ILE A 12 -15.55 11.21 11.18
C ILE A 12 -14.72 10.40 10.20
N THR A 13 -14.45 10.98 9.02
CA THR A 13 -13.42 10.47 8.12
C THR A 13 -12.24 11.43 8.11
N LEU A 14 -11.09 10.95 8.57
CA LEU A 14 -9.82 11.66 8.48
C LEU A 14 -9.14 11.28 7.17
N ILE A 15 -8.79 12.26 6.36
CA ILE A 15 -8.00 12.07 5.15
C ILE A 15 -6.66 12.74 5.37
N VAL A 16 -5.59 11.95 5.27
CA VAL A 16 -4.22 12.42 5.44
C VAL A 16 -3.49 12.12 4.15
N ASP A 17 -3.27 13.17 3.37
CA ASP A 17 -2.46 13.10 2.16
C ASP A 17 -0.97 13.20 2.52
N GLU A 18 -0.13 12.58 1.69
CA GLU A 18 1.32 12.56 1.82
C GLU A 18 1.83 12.19 3.23
N VAL A 19 1.22 11.17 3.85
CA VAL A 19 1.53 10.74 5.22
C VAL A 19 2.97 10.23 5.37
N GLY A 20 3.62 9.83 4.27
CA GLY A 20 5.01 9.36 4.26
C GLY A 20 5.97 10.44 4.75
N SER A 21 5.90 11.63 4.14
CA SER A 21 6.76 12.77 4.50
C SER A 21 6.57 13.21 5.96
N MET A 22 5.33 13.22 6.46
CA MET A 22 4.98 13.64 7.82
C MET A 22 5.47 12.69 8.92
N VAL A 23 6.01 11.53 8.55
CA VAL A 23 6.33 10.45 9.48
C VAL A 23 7.75 9.91 9.33
N MET A 24 8.28 9.90 8.11
CA MET A 24 9.57 9.30 7.78
C MET A 24 10.68 10.35 7.61
N ASP A 25 10.35 11.50 7.02
CA ASP A 25 11.32 12.53 6.65
C ASP A 25 11.33 13.70 7.66
N ILE A 26 11.17 13.37 8.94
CA ILE A 26 11.12 14.38 10.01
C ILE A 26 12.50 14.66 10.59
N ASP A 27 12.75 15.91 10.96
CA ASP A 27 13.82 16.27 11.87
C ASP A 27 13.44 15.82 13.29
N LYS A 28 14.25 14.93 13.89
CA LYS A 28 14.00 14.40 15.24
C LYS A 28 14.32 15.41 16.33
N ASP A 29 15.17 16.38 16.02
CA ASP A 29 15.55 17.45 16.94
C ASP A 29 14.51 18.58 16.92
N GLU A 30 13.69 18.66 15.86
CA GLU A 30 12.51 19.51 15.81
C GLU A 30 11.33 18.88 16.56
N GLN A 31 11.07 19.39 17.75
CA GLN A 31 10.02 18.88 18.65
C GLN A 31 8.63 18.86 18.00
N VAL A 32 8.32 19.85 17.15
CA VAL A 32 7.01 19.97 16.49
C VAL A 32 6.80 18.81 15.52
N GLU A 33 7.76 18.52 14.64
CA GLU A 33 7.65 17.44 13.66
C GLU A 33 7.60 16.07 14.35
N SER A 34 8.44 15.86 15.36
CA SER A 34 8.44 14.66 16.21
C SER A 34 7.08 14.41 16.86
N ASP A 35 6.43 15.47 17.37
CA ASP A 35 5.12 15.38 18.01
C ASP A 35 4.00 15.13 17.00
N VAL A 36 4.06 15.74 15.81
CA VAL A 36 3.11 15.48 14.72
C VAL A 36 3.20 14.01 14.28
N ALA A 37 4.39 13.50 14.00
CA ALA A 37 4.59 12.12 13.58
C ALA A 37 4.06 11.11 14.63
N LYS A 38 4.34 11.36 15.92
CA LYS A 38 3.84 10.53 17.03
C LYS A 38 2.31 10.55 17.11
N LYS A 39 1.70 11.74 17.05
CA LYS A 39 0.24 11.89 17.08
C LYS A 39 -0.41 11.22 15.88
N LEU A 40 0.18 11.34 14.69
CA LEU A 40 -0.36 10.74 13.48
C LEU A 40 -0.34 9.21 13.53
N LYS A 41 0.75 8.62 14.01
CA LYS A 41 0.83 7.17 14.28
C LYS A 41 -0.21 6.71 15.29
N MET A 42 -0.43 7.51 16.34
CA MET A 42 -1.44 7.23 17.36
C MET A 42 -2.86 7.28 16.77
N VAL A 43 -3.19 8.32 16.00
CA VAL A 43 -4.48 8.46 15.31
C VAL A 43 -4.72 7.26 14.39
N ALA A 44 -3.73 6.88 13.57
CA ALA A 44 -3.88 5.74 12.67
C ALA A 44 -4.08 4.40 13.40
N ARG A 45 -3.41 4.23 14.56
CA ARG A 45 -3.64 3.08 15.44
C ARG A 45 -5.08 3.08 15.98
N ILE A 46 -5.57 4.21 16.47
CA ILE A 46 -6.94 4.35 16.97
C ILE A 46 -7.94 4.03 15.83
N CYS A 47 -7.75 4.59 14.63
CA CYS A 47 -8.54 4.29 13.44
C CYS A 47 -8.57 2.78 13.12
N GLY A 48 -7.41 2.12 13.14
CA GLY A 48 -7.31 0.70 12.75
C GLY A 48 -7.80 -0.30 13.80
N GLN A 49 -7.74 0.04 15.09
CA GLN A 49 -7.92 -0.93 16.18
C GLN A 49 -9.03 -0.58 17.18
N GLU A 50 -9.10 0.68 17.59
CA GLU A 50 -9.86 1.08 18.80
C GLU A 50 -11.17 1.79 18.44
N SER A 51 -11.24 2.42 17.27
CA SER A 51 -12.40 3.17 16.80
C SER A 51 -13.50 2.33 16.16
N ARG A 52 -13.34 1.00 16.12
CA ARG A 52 -14.39 0.07 15.64
C ARG A 52 -15.59 0.17 16.59
N GLY A 53 -16.60 0.96 16.21
CA GLY A 53 -17.77 1.28 17.03
C GLY A 53 -17.91 2.76 17.42
N PHE A 54 -16.92 3.60 17.12
CA PHE A 54 -16.96 5.07 17.33
C PHE A 54 -17.12 5.86 16.03
N GLU A 55 -17.44 5.18 14.93
CA GLU A 55 -17.69 5.77 13.60
C GLU A 55 -16.56 6.67 13.09
N MET A 56 -15.31 6.41 13.52
CA MET A 56 -14.13 7.13 13.05
C MET A 56 -13.32 6.26 12.08
N VAL A 57 -13.01 6.80 10.91
CA VAL A 57 -12.24 6.14 9.85
C VAL A 57 -11.08 7.02 9.45
N GLY A 58 -9.92 6.42 9.16
CA GLY A 58 -8.76 7.12 8.62
C GLY A 58 -8.38 6.59 7.23
N ILE A 59 -8.19 7.51 6.29
CA ILE A 59 -7.62 7.27 4.97
C ILE A 59 -6.26 7.94 4.94
N PHE A 60 -5.21 7.14 4.72
CA PHE A 60 -3.83 7.58 4.73
C PHE A 60 -3.22 7.30 3.36
N ILE A 61 -2.71 8.34 2.71
CA ILE A 61 -2.26 8.31 1.32
C ILE A 61 -0.76 8.61 1.28
N SER A 62 -0.02 7.86 0.48
CA SER A 62 1.41 8.06 0.22
C SER A 62 1.76 7.53 -1.15
N GLN A 63 2.79 8.13 -1.74
CA GLN A 63 3.40 7.63 -2.98
C GLN A 63 4.47 6.57 -2.70
N ASP A 64 5.04 6.56 -1.49
CA ASP A 64 6.01 5.55 -1.03
C ASP A 64 5.34 4.53 -0.10
N ALA A 65 5.30 3.26 -0.50
CA ALA A 65 4.68 2.21 0.29
C ALA A 65 5.62 1.60 1.33
N ALA A 66 6.95 1.76 1.19
CA ALA A 66 7.91 1.44 2.24
C ALA A 66 7.70 2.35 3.47
N GLY A 67 7.50 3.64 3.24
CA GLY A 67 7.13 4.63 4.26
C GLY A 67 5.83 4.31 5.01
N LEU A 68 4.95 3.47 4.43
CA LEU A 68 3.71 3.00 5.06
C LEU A 68 3.81 1.62 5.71
N SER A 69 4.99 1.01 5.77
CA SER A 69 5.16 -0.32 6.38
C SER A 69 4.58 -0.44 7.80
N TRP A 70 4.66 0.65 8.58
CA TRP A 70 4.09 0.71 9.94
C TRP A 70 2.56 0.70 9.98
N LEU A 71 1.88 1.18 8.93
CA LEU A 71 0.42 1.17 8.81
C LEU A 71 -0.15 -0.20 8.45
N ARG A 72 0.63 -1.08 7.81
CA ARG A 72 0.12 -2.36 7.28
C ARG A 72 -0.49 -3.28 8.35
N LYS A 73 -0.02 -3.18 9.60
CA LYS A 73 -0.58 -3.93 10.74
C LYS A 73 -1.90 -3.35 11.28
N ARG A 74 -2.31 -2.18 10.78
CA ARG A 74 -3.44 -1.38 11.27
C ARG A 74 -4.47 -1.10 10.17
N ALA A 75 -4.04 -1.06 8.91
CA ALA A 75 -4.90 -0.85 7.77
C ALA A 75 -5.90 -2.01 7.61
N LEU A 76 -7.18 -1.67 7.52
CA LEU A 76 -8.27 -2.63 7.29
C LEU A 76 -8.41 -2.97 5.81
N MET A 77 -8.12 -1.99 4.97
CA MET A 77 -8.20 -2.03 3.52
C MET A 77 -6.99 -1.31 2.95
N VAL A 78 -6.48 -1.83 1.85
CA VAL A 78 -5.41 -1.21 1.07
C VAL A 78 -5.90 -1.06 -0.37
N LEU A 79 -5.71 0.15 -0.89
CA LEU A 79 -5.92 0.49 -2.29
C LEU A 79 -4.56 0.85 -2.88
N ALA A 80 -4.09 0.07 -3.84
CA ALA A 80 -2.79 0.24 -4.46
C ALA A 80 -2.95 0.55 -5.95
N HIS A 81 -2.33 1.64 -6.38
CA HIS A 81 -2.23 2.02 -7.78
C HIS A 81 -0.87 1.59 -8.36
N GLN A 82 -0.62 1.97 -9.62
CA GLN A 82 0.66 1.77 -10.28
C GLN A 82 1.81 2.37 -9.44
N VAL A 83 2.82 1.54 -9.14
CA VAL A 83 4.09 1.97 -8.54
C VAL A 83 5.27 1.51 -9.39
N MET A 84 6.31 2.34 -9.48
CA MET A 84 7.38 2.18 -10.47
C MET A 84 8.41 1.11 -10.06
N MET A 85 8.76 1.00 -8.79
CA MET A 85 9.82 0.08 -8.36
C MET A 85 9.26 -1.32 -8.06
N MET A 86 9.91 -2.37 -8.56
CA MET A 86 9.46 -3.75 -8.33
C MET A 86 9.39 -4.11 -6.84
N SER A 87 10.28 -3.56 -6.00
CA SER A 87 10.21 -3.71 -4.55
C SER A 87 8.91 -3.13 -3.98
N GLU A 88 8.54 -1.92 -4.39
CA GLU A 88 7.29 -1.28 -3.98
C GLU A 88 6.09 -2.07 -4.49
N ARG A 89 6.14 -2.58 -5.73
CA ARG A 89 5.06 -3.42 -6.31
C ARG A 89 4.80 -4.65 -5.44
N LEU A 90 5.85 -5.35 -5.03
CA LEU A 90 5.70 -6.52 -4.14
C LEU A 90 5.12 -6.12 -2.79
N LEU A 91 5.55 -4.99 -2.23
CA LEU A 91 5.06 -4.49 -0.95
C LEU A 91 3.57 -4.13 -1.00
N VAL A 92 3.12 -3.42 -2.05
CA VAL A 92 1.71 -3.02 -2.20
C VAL A 92 0.82 -4.17 -2.67
N CYS A 93 1.37 -5.17 -3.37
CA CYS A 93 0.64 -6.36 -3.81
C CYS A 93 0.62 -7.48 -2.76
N ASN A 94 1.04 -7.22 -1.53
CA ASN A 94 1.13 -8.24 -0.47
C ASN A 94 1.91 -9.49 -0.93
N GLU A 95 3.06 -9.28 -1.58
CA GLU A 95 3.94 -10.30 -2.16
C GLU A 95 3.37 -11.10 -3.35
N ASP A 96 2.20 -10.72 -3.89
CA ASP A 96 1.66 -11.30 -5.12
C ASP A 96 2.50 -10.87 -6.33
N ARG A 97 3.37 -11.79 -6.77
CA ARG A 97 4.27 -11.58 -7.91
C ARG A 97 3.56 -11.50 -9.26
N ALA A 98 2.39 -12.12 -9.40
CA ALA A 98 1.65 -12.11 -10.66
C ALA A 98 1.08 -10.71 -10.89
N ILE A 99 0.40 -10.15 -9.87
CA ILE A 99 -0.15 -8.79 -9.91
C ILE A 99 0.98 -7.75 -9.99
N ALA A 100 2.03 -7.91 -9.18
CA ALA A 100 3.16 -6.98 -9.15
C ALA A 100 3.87 -6.85 -10.52
N LYS A 101 3.97 -7.94 -11.30
CA LYS A 101 4.54 -7.87 -12.66
C LYS A 101 3.67 -7.08 -13.64
N GLN A 102 2.34 -7.21 -13.51
CA GLN A 102 1.40 -6.51 -14.39
C GLN A 102 1.29 -5.01 -14.06
N MET A 103 1.57 -4.64 -12.82
CA MET A 103 1.39 -3.28 -12.31
C MET A 103 2.19 -2.22 -13.07
N ASP A 104 3.28 -2.59 -13.76
CA ASP A 104 4.08 -1.67 -14.59
C ASP A 104 3.29 -1.05 -15.74
N THR A 105 2.37 -1.82 -16.32
CA THR A 105 1.62 -1.43 -17.53
C THR A 105 0.22 -0.96 -17.21
N TRP A 106 -0.08 -0.74 -15.93
CA TRP A 106 -1.41 -0.35 -15.50
C TRP A 106 -1.78 1.03 -16.03
N PRO A 107 -2.98 1.18 -16.61
CA PRO A 107 -3.48 2.50 -16.95
C PRO A 107 -3.80 3.30 -15.68
N LYS A 108 -3.87 4.61 -15.82
CA LYS A 108 -4.31 5.50 -14.73
C LYS A 108 -5.66 5.04 -14.18
N GLY A 109 -5.76 4.99 -12.85
CA GLY A 109 -6.97 4.54 -12.16
C GLY A 109 -7.13 3.02 -12.04
N ARG A 110 -6.24 2.19 -12.61
CA ARG A 110 -6.20 0.76 -12.26
C ARG A 110 -5.77 0.63 -10.79
N THR A 111 -6.50 -0.17 -10.03
CA THR A 111 -6.34 -0.28 -8.57
C THR A 111 -6.45 -1.74 -8.14
N LEU A 112 -5.49 -2.20 -7.36
CA LEU A 112 -5.63 -3.38 -6.52
C LEU A 112 -6.30 -2.98 -5.21
N ALA A 113 -7.38 -3.65 -4.86
CA ALA A 113 -8.05 -3.49 -3.59
C ALA A 113 -8.03 -4.82 -2.83
N TYR A 114 -7.62 -4.78 -1.56
CA TYR A 114 -7.62 -5.94 -0.68
C TYR A 114 -7.79 -5.52 0.78
N GLY A 115 -8.12 -6.48 1.64
CA GLY A 115 -8.34 -6.27 3.07
C GLY A 115 -9.59 -6.98 3.57
N ILE A 116 -10.02 -6.65 4.79
CA ILE A 116 -11.13 -7.35 5.47
C ILE A 116 -12.48 -7.21 4.74
N ALA A 117 -12.62 -6.20 3.88
CA ALA A 117 -13.84 -5.96 3.10
C ALA A 117 -13.94 -6.86 1.85
N PHE A 118 -12.88 -7.58 1.48
CA PHE A 118 -12.82 -8.41 0.28
C PHE A 118 -12.65 -9.89 0.65
N THR A 119 -13.77 -10.54 0.96
CA THR A 119 -13.80 -11.93 1.46
C THR A 119 -13.34 -12.97 0.44
N GLU A 120 -13.48 -12.67 -0.84
CA GLU A 120 -13.06 -13.54 -1.96
C GLU A 120 -11.58 -13.38 -2.32
N GLY A 121 -10.88 -12.46 -1.65
CA GLY A 121 -9.48 -12.13 -1.91
C GLY A 121 -9.28 -10.81 -2.64
N PRO A 122 -8.04 -10.50 -3.04
CA PRO A 122 -7.71 -9.25 -3.72
C PRO A 122 -8.44 -9.11 -5.06
N ILE A 123 -8.93 -7.90 -5.35
CA ILE A 123 -9.56 -7.58 -6.64
C ILE A 123 -8.78 -6.49 -7.37
N VAL A 124 -8.75 -6.56 -8.70
CA VAL A 124 -8.16 -5.51 -9.54
C VAL A 124 -9.25 -4.84 -10.35
N VAL A 125 -9.49 -3.56 -10.07
CA VAL A 125 -10.57 -2.76 -10.67
C VAL A 125 -10.02 -1.57 -11.44
N GLN A 126 -10.81 -1.05 -12.38
CA GLN A 126 -10.52 0.20 -13.07
C GLN A 126 -11.42 1.30 -12.49
N GLN A 127 -10.82 2.31 -11.86
CA GLN A 127 -11.54 3.49 -11.40
C GLN A 127 -12.00 4.33 -12.61
N PRO A 128 -13.18 4.97 -12.52
CA PRO A 128 -13.64 5.90 -13.53
C PRO A 128 -12.69 7.09 -13.62
N ILE A 129 -12.26 7.40 -14.85
CA ILE A 129 -11.43 8.57 -15.11
C ILE A 129 -12.37 9.76 -15.29
N PHE A 130 -12.49 10.58 -14.25
CA PHE A 130 -13.20 11.85 -14.35
C PHE A 130 -12.34 12.84 -15.10
N ARG A 131 -12.84 13.32 -16.24
CA ARG A 131 -12.26 14.49 -16.89
C ARG A 131 -12.87 15.72 -16.24
N PRO A 132 -12.07 16.70 -15.78
CA PRO A 132 -12.62 17.95 -15.27
C PRO A 132 -13.48 18.54 -16.36
N ARG A 133 -14.76 18.75 -16.03
CA ARG A 133 -15.67 19.54 -16.83
C ARG A 133 -15.90 20.84 -16.09
N ILE A 134 -15.88 21.95 -16.81
CA ILE A 134 -16.39 23.21 -16.25
C ILE A 134 -17.88 22.97 -16.03
N VAL A 135 -18.29 22.95 -14.77
CA VAL A 135 -19.70 22.93 -14.39
C VAL A 135 -20.02 24.37 -14.07
N GLU A 136 -20.95 24.97 -14.81
CA GLU A 136 -21.53 26.22 -14.34
C GLU A 136 -22.08 25.98 -12.94
N ALA A 137 -21.72 26.86 -12.01
CA ALA A 137 -22.26 26.78 -10.68
C ALA A 137 -23.77 27.03 -10.79
N ASN A 138 -24.55 25.96 -10.88
CA ASN A 138 -25.96 26.01 -10.58
C ASN A 138 -26.01 26.20 -9.06
N ILE A 139 -25.84 27.44 -8.62
CA ILE A 139 -26.08 27.85 -7.26
C ILE A 139 -27.61 27.77 -7.16
N PRO A 140 -28.20 26.70 -6.59
CA PRO A 140 -29.62 26.76 -6.27
C PRO A 140 -29.79 28.03 -5.45
N ASN A 141 -30.81 28.82 -5.76
CA ASN A 141 -31.12 30.09 -5.11
C ASN A 141 -31.09 29.90 -3.59
N LEU A 142 -29.90 30.02 -3.00
CA LEU A 142 -29.68 29.86 -1.58
C LEU A 142 -30.39 31.07 -1.01
N ALA A 143 -31.39 30.82 -0.15
CA ALA A 143 -32.09 31.85 0.58
C ALA A 143 -31.08 32.93 1.02
N PRO A 144 -31.46 34.22 0.94
CA PRO A 144 -30.54 35.34 1.08
C PRO A 144 -29.58 35.10 2.24
N ASN A 145 -28.30 35.06 1.89
CA ASN A 145 -27.20 34.81 2.80
C ASN A 145 -27.35 35.77 4.00
N PRO A 146 -27.53 35.30 5.25
CA PRO A 146 -27.72 36.17 6.41
C PRO A 146 -26.45 36.95 6.78
N PHE A 147 -25.38 36.79 6.00
CA PHE A 147 -24.11 37.47 6.15
C PHE A 147 -23.91 38.46 4.98
N PRO A 148 -23.73 39.77 5.24
CA PRO A 148 -23.60 40.77 4.19
C PRO A 148 -22.34 40.55 3.35
N GLN A 149 -22.54 40.40 2.03
CA GLN A 149 -21.48 40.25 1.03
C GLN A 149 -21.09 41.61 0.45
N ASN A 150 -19.89 42.09 0.75
CA ASN A 150 -19.22 43.08 -0.08
C ASN A 150 -18.45 42.35 -1.19
N SER A 151 -19.05 42.35 -2.38
CA SER A 151 -18.49 42.36 -3.75
C SER A 151 -17.17 41.64 -4.06
N THR A 152 -17.15 40.82 -5.12
CA THR A 152 -16.41 41.14 -6.36
C THR A 152 -16.93 40.28 -7.53
N ILE A 153 -17.02 40.92 -8.69
CA ILE A 153 -17.65 40.54 -9.97
C ILE A 153 -16.70 39.69 -10.83
N VAL A 154 -17.22 38.72 -11.60
CA VAL A 154 -16.62 38.28 -12.88
C VAL A 154 -17.73 37.94 -13.90
N THR A 155 -17.55 38.44 -15.12
CA THR A 155 -18.42 38.44 -16.30
C THR A 155 -18.44 37.10 -17.10
N PRO A 156 -19.48 36.83 -17.92
CA PRO A 156 -19.78 35.52 -18.51
C PRO A 156 -19.32 35.38 -19.97
N VAL A 157 -19.29 34.15 -20.49
CA VAL A 157 -19.10 33.86 -21.94
C VAL A 157 -20.14 32.87 -22.42
N ASN A 158 -20.81 33.22 -23.52
CA ASN A 158 -22.01 32.62 -24.10
C ASN A 158 -21.82 31.25 -24.80
N ASP A 159 -22.95 30.55 -24.83
CA ASP A 159 -23.26 29.21 -25.30
C ASP A 159 -23.41 29.03 -26.83
N VAL A 160 -23.01 27.86 -27.34
CA VAL A 160 -23.82 27.13 -28.35
C VAL A 160 -23.74 25.62 -28.06
N GLU A 161 -24.91 24.98 -28.09
CA GLU A 161 -25.36 23.75 -27.43
C GLU A 161 -24.82 22.39 -27.95
N THR A 162 -25.00 21.37 -27.10
CA THR A 162 -24.70 19.93 -27.24
C THR A 162 -26.00 19.13 -27.43
N PRO A 163 -25.91 17.84 -27.83
CA PRO A 163 -26.78 16.85 -27.17
C PRO A 163 -26.07 15.60 -26.64
N SER A 164 -26.72 15.02 -25.62
CA SER A 164 -26.28 14.00 -24.64
C SER A 164 -26.84 12.60 -24.97
N GLN A 165 -26.08 11.54 -24.65
CA GLN A 165 -26.51 10.35 -23.87
C GLN A 165 -25.70 9.07 -24.20
N ALA A 166 -25.23 8.35 -23.16
CA ALA A 166 -25.14 6.87 -23.16
C ALA A 166 -24.94 6.32 -21.73
N ALA A 167 -25.62 5.21 -21.42
CA ALA A 167 -25.70 4.52 -20.11
C ALA A 167 -24.59 3.46 -19.90
N PRO A 168 -24.35 2.98 -18.65
CA PRO A 168 -23.24 2.07 -18.32
C PRO A 168 -23.58 0.57 -18.56
N LEU A 169 -22.58 -0.21 -19.00
CA LEU A 169 -22.66 -1.64 -19.30
C LEU A 169 -22.10 -2.53 -18.17
N ARG A 170 -22.75 -3.69 -17.93
CA ARG A 170 -22.39 -4.75 -16.96
C ARG A 170 -21.38 -5.76 -17.52
N LEU A 171 -20.63 -6.39 -16.61
CA LEU A 171 -19.59 -7.41 -16.79
C LEU A 171 -20.05 -8.72 -17.45
N VAL A 172 -19.09 -9.40 -18.08
CA VAL A 172 -19.13 -10.82 -18.48
C VAL A 172 -17.96 -11.57 -17.81
N ASN A 173 -18.23 -12.80 -17.36
CA ASN A 173 -17.34 -13.78 -16.71
C ASN A 173 -16.44 -14.55 -17.72
N ASP A 174 -15.61 -15.43 -17.14
CA ASP A 174 -14.82 -16.55 -17.72
C ASP A 174 -13.32 -16.22 -17.90
N THR A 175 -12.34 -17.05 -17.54
CA THR A 175 -12.28 -18.53 -17.42
C THR A 175 -11.06 -18.95 -16.57
N GLU A 176 -11.13 -20.14 -15.99
CA GLU A 176 -10.04 -20.89 -15.32
C GLU A 176 -8.85 -21.19 -16.25
N ASN A 177 -7.63 -21.28 -15.70
CA ASN A 177 -6.58 -22.14 -16.24
C ASN A 177 -5.48 -22.45 -15.21
N GLU A 178 -5.26 -23.75 -14.99
CA GLU A 178 -4.12 -24.33 -14.26
C GLU A 178 -2.80 -24.08 -15.00
N ALA A 179 -1.72 -23.76 -14.26
CA ALA A 179 -0.34 -23.91 -14.78
C ALA A 179 0.71 -24.01 -13.65
N SER A 180 1.10 -25.26 -13.35
CA SER A 180 2.47 -25.78 -13.16
C SER A 180 3.55 -24.92 -12.45
N HIS A 181 4.01 -25.42 -11.30
CA HIS A 181 5.24 -25.00 -10.60
C HIS A 181 6.51 -25.16 -11.47
N ALA A 182 7.19 -24.05 -11.75
CA ALA A 182 8.56 -24.05 -12.25
C ALA A 182 9.50 -23.40 -11.22
N GLN A 183 10.33 -24.21 -10.54
CA GLN A 183 11.43 -23.73 -9.70
C GLN A 183 12.46 -22.99 -10.59
N LYS A 184 12.66 -21.69 -10.37
CA LYS A 184 13.79 -20.97 -10.96
C LYS A 184 15.07 -21.28 -10.18
N ASN A 185 16.04 -21.91 -10.84
CA ASN A 185 17.39 -22.10 -10.30
C ASN A 185 18.07 -20.74 -10.10
N ILE A 186 18.49 -20.46 -8.87
CA ILE A 186 19.29 -19.28 -8.52
C ILE A 186 20.76 -19.59 -8.85
N ASP A 187 21.44 -18.69 -9.55
CA ASP A 187 22.86 -18.82 -9.87
C ASP A 187 23.72 -18.64 -8.60
N THR A 188 24.49 -19.67 -8.24
CA THR A 188 25.33 -19.75 -7.04
C THR A 188 26.82 -19.53 -7.35
N SER A 189 27.18 -19.24 -8.60
CA SER A 189 28.57 -19.06 -9.04
C SER A 189 29.31 -17.91 -8.35
N SER A 190 28.56 -16.90 -7.87
CA SER A 190 29.10 -15.76 -7.13
C SER A 190 29.57 -16.09 -5.70
N VAL A 191 29.35 -17.33 -5.22
CA VAL A 191 29.74 -17.77 -3.88
C VAL A 191 31.03 -18.61 -3.98
N GLY A 192 32.13 -18.04 -3.47
CA GLY A 192 33.45 -18.67 -3.49
C GLY A 192 33.54 -19.98 -2.69
N ASN A 193 34.51 -20.82 -3.06
CA ASN A 193 34.74 -22.13 -2.44
C ASN A 193 35.03 -22.04 -0.94
N ASP A 194 35.64 -20.95 -0.46
CA ASP A 194 35.91 -20.73 0.97
C ASP A 194 34.62 -20.63 1.78
N VAL A 195 33.63 -19.89 1.26
CA VAL A 195 32.31 -19.73 1.89
C VAL A 195 31.58 -21.07 1.92
N ARG A 196 31.64 -21.83 0.82
CA ARG A 196 31.07 -23.19 0.75
C ARG A 196 31.74 -24.13 1.76
N GLY A 197 33.06 -24.03 1.94
CA GLY A 197 33.81 -24.78 2.95
C GLY A 197 33.41 -24.45 4.39
N ILE A 198 33.15 -23.18 4.69
CA ILE A 198 32.66 -22.75 6.01
C ILE A 198 31.27 -23.32 6.29
N ILE A 199 30.36 -23.28 5.32
CA ILE A 199 28.99 -23.83 5.44
C ILE A 199 29.04 -25.33 5.78
N VAL A 200 29.86 -26.12 5.06
CA VAL A 200 30.00 -27.56 5.32
C VAL A 200 30.60 -27.82 6.70
N ARG A 201 31.63 -27.05 7.10
CA ARG A 201 32.30 -27.22 8.40
C ARG A 201 31.36 -26.95 9.56
N MET A 202 30.64 -25.84 9.54
CA MET A 202 29.69 -25.48 10.59
C MET A 202 28.50 -26.43 10.63
N ARG A 203 28.03 -26.92 9.48
CA ARG A 203 26.95 -27.92 9.45
C ARG A 203 27.38 -29.24 10.07
N ARG A 204 28.61 -29.69 9.81
CA ARG A 204 29.19 -30.89 10.47
C ARG A 204 29.38 -30.69 11.98
N ALA A 205 29.63 -29.45 12.42
CA ALA A 205 29.69 -29.09 13.83
C ALA A 205 28.30 -29.01 14.51
N GLY A 206 27.21 -29.24 13.77
CA GLY A 206 25.84 -29.23 14.31
C GLY A 206 25.21 -27.84 14.42
N ASP A 207 25.82 -26.80 13.83
CA ASP A 207 25.26 -25.45 13.90
C ASP A 207 23.94 -25.34 13.11
N SER A 208 23.07 -24.45 13.61
CA SER A 208 21.78 -24.16 12.96
C SER A 208 21.98 -23.38 11.66
N LEU A 209 21.12 -23.62 10.66
CA LEU A 209 21.19 -22.95 9.36
C LEU A 209 21.13 -21.42 9.48
N THR A 210 20.39 -20.90 10.47
CA THR A 210 20.35 -19.46 10.77
C THR A 210 21.73 -18.94 11.19
N LYS A 211 22.38 -19.60 12.16
CA LYS A 211 23.71 -19.24 12.64
C LYS A 211 24.77 -19.34 11.53
N ILE A 212 24.67 -20.36 10.69
CA ILE A 212 25.56 -20.52 9.53
C ILE A 212 25.36 -19.35 8.55
N SER A 213 24.12 -19.01 8.20
CA SER A 213 23.82 -17.93 7.25
C SER A 213 24.29 -16.55 7.74
N ASP A 214 24.22 -16.31 9.04
CA ASP A 214 24.73 -15.08 9.67
C ASP A 214 26.26 -15.03 9.63
N THR A 215 26.92 -16.17 9.86
CA THR A 215 28.39 -16.27 9.89
C THR A 215 29.00 -16.08 8.50
N VAL A 216 28.36 -16.57 7.45
CA VAL A 216 28.84 -16.41 6.07
C VAL A 216 28.34 -15.12 5.39
N GLY A 217 27.59 -14.29 6.10
CA GLY A 217 27.06 -13.03 5.56
C GLY A 217 26.05 -13.22 4.43
N LEU A 218 25.42 -14.39 4.35
CA LEU A 218 24.37 -14.73 3.39
C LEU A 218 23.00 -14.78 4.08
N ASN A 219 22.69 -13.76 4.88
CA ASN A 219 21.43 -13.60 5.59
C ASN A 219 20.55 -12.50 4.96
N GLY A 220 19.33 -12.33 5.49
CA GLY A 220 18.37 -11.33 5.02
C GLY A 220 18.07 -11.43 3.53
N ARG A 221 18.38 -10.37 2.77
CA ARG A 221 18.16 -10.32 1.31
C ARG A 221 18.98 -11.36 0.53
N LYS A 222 20.10 -11.83 1.08
CA LYS A 222 20.98 -12.86 0.49
C LYS A 222 20.64 -14.29 0.94
N TYR A 223 19.64 -14.46 1.81
CA TYR A 223 19.23 -15.77 2.31
C TYR A 223 18.71 -16.76 1.23
N PRO A 224 18.04 -16.32 0.15
CA PRO A 224 17.71 -17.21 -0.96
C PRO A 224 18.95 -17.80 -1.65
N LEU A 225 20.02 -17.02 -1.77
CA LEU A 225 21.31 -17.48 -2.31
C LEU A 225 21.96 -18.51 -1.37
N PHE A 226 21.93 -18.27 -0.06
CA PHE A 226 22.35 -19.27 0.95
C PHE A 226 21.58 -20.58 0.82
N THR A 227 20.25 -20.50 0.66
CA THR A 227 19.40 -21.69 0.53
C THR A 227 19.73 -22.49 -0.72
N ALA A 228 19.99 -21.81 -1.85
CA ALA A 228 20.43 -22.45 -3.09
C ALA A 228 21.80 -23.14 -2.94
N VAL A 229 22.76 -22.49 -2.27
CA VAL A 229 24.08 -23.08 -1.98
C VAL A 229 23.97 -24.29 -1.04
N CYS A 230 23.12 -24.23 -0.01
CA CYS A 230 22.86 -25.38 0.87
C CYS A 230 22.24 -26.55 0.11
N GLN A 231 21.32 -26.29 -0.83
CA GLN A 231 20.71 -27.31 -1.67
C GLN A 231 21.74 -27.96 -2.62
N GLU A 232 22.63 -27.17 -3.20
CA GLU A 232 23.75 -27.63 -4.04
C GLU A 232 24.75 -28.49 -3.23
N LEU A 233 25.02 -28.13 -1.98
CA LEU A 233 25.88 -28.88 -1.06
C LEU A 233 25.20 -30.10 -0.41
N GLY A 234 23.95 -30.42 -0.79
CA GLY A 234 23.20 -31.56 -0.27
C GLY A 234 22.71 -31.41 1.18
N ILE A 235 22.73 -30.19 1.73
CA ILE A 235 22.28 -29.91 3.10
C ILE A 235 20.76 -29.73 3.09
N LYS A 236 20.03 -30.80 3.36
CA LYS A 236 18.56 -30.77 3.46
C LYS A 236 18.12 -29.89 4.64
N LYS A 237 17.10 -29.05 4.40
CA LYS A 237 16.37 -28.32 5.43
C LYS A 237 15.74 -29.37 6.35
N ALA A 238 16.08 -29.36 7.64
CA ALA A 238 15.40 -30.22 8.59
C ALA A 238 13.90 -29.83 8.55
N GLU A 239 13.07 -30.78 8.11
CA GLU A 239 11.63 -30.67 8.25
C GLU A 239 11.35 -30.49 9.74
N ARG A 240 10.60 -29.44 10.09
CA ARG A 240 10.15 -29.26 11.45
C ARG A 240 9.22 -30.44 11.75
N GLU A 241 9.67 -31.36 12.58
CA GLU A 241 8.78 -32.30 13.28
C GLU A 241 7.72 -31.48 14.03
N ALA A 242 6.48 -31.97 13.92
CA ALA A 242 5.24 -31.35 14.39
C ALA A 242 5.21 -31.13 15.91
#